data_AF-G9KMM7-F1
#
_entry.id   AF-G9KMM7-F1
#
_cell.length_a   1.000
_cell.length_b   1.000
_cell.length_c   1.000
_cell.angle_alpha   90.00
_cell.angle_beta   90.00
_cell.angle_gamma   90.00
#
_symmetry.space_group_name_H-M   'P 1'
#
loop_
_entity.id
_entity.type
_entity.pdbx_description
1 polymer ?
#
loop_
_entity_poly.entity_id
_entity_poly.type
_entity_poly.pdbx_seq_one_letter_code
_entity_poly.pdbx_strand_id
1 'polypeptide(L)'
;PKNAEFCDYRKHNSWGYCYYKLQDAFSSDRLGCFTKCRKPCSVTGYQLSAGYSRWPSVTSQDWVFRMLSQQNNYTINNKRNGVAKLNIFFKELKYKTNSESPSVTMVTLLSNLGSQWSLWFGSSVLSVVEMAELVFDLLVITVLMLLRRLRSRYWSPGRGGRGAREVASTPASSVPSHFCPHATSPSSSPPGPATFPALTAPPPSYASLDPCPSPSSLVRTSASACTLGEP
;
A
#
# COMPACT_ATOMS: atom_id res chain seq x y z
N PRO A 1 -1.02 -38.22 7.76
CA PRO A 1 -2.06 -37.64 6.86
C PRO A 1 -3.41 -37.74 7.57
N LYS A 2 -4.46 -37.04 7.09
CA LYS A 2 -5.80 -37.25 7.65
C LYS A 2 -6.11 -38.75 7.59
N ASN A 3 -6.46 -39.35 8.73
CA ASN A 3 -6.75 -40.78 8.91
C ASN A 3 -5.53 -41.74 8.94
N ALA A 4 -4.33 -41.28 9.29
CA ALA A 4 -3.20 -42.20 9.54
C ALA A 4 -3.08 -42.55 11.04
N GLU A 5 -2.81 -43.82 11.34
CA GLU A 5 -2.42 -44.27 12.68
C GLU A 5 -0.96 -43.95 12.98
N PHE A 6 -0.62 -43.84 14.27
CA PHE A 6 0.78 -43.74 14.69
C PHE A 6 1.54 -45.03 14.39
N CYS A 7 2.83 -44.90 14.11
CA CYS A 7 3.70 -46.05 13.88
C CYS A 7 3.98 -46.79 15.20
N ASP A 8 4.04 -48.11 15.11
CA ASP A 8 4.36 -49.02 16.22
C ASP A 8 5.44 -49.99 15.73
N TYR A 9 6.42 -50.28 16.58
CA TYR A 9 7.50 -51.22 16.29
C TYR A 9 6.98 -52.64 15.97
N ARG A 10 5.80 -53.02 16.52
CA ARG A 10 5.16 -54.32 16.24
C ARG A 10 4.45 -54.36 14.89
N LYS A 11 3.83 -53.25 14.48
CA LYS A 11 3.09 -53.16 13.20
C LYS A 11 4.02 -52.80 12.03
N HIS A 12 5.08 -52.02 12.29
CA HIS A 12 5.97 -51.45 11.28
C HIS A 12 7.44 -51.61 11.70
N ASN A 13 8.04 -52.76 11.37
CA ASN A 13 9.41 -53.11 11.76
C ASN A 13 10.51 -52.18 11.18
N SER A 14 10.23 -51.50 10.06
CA SER A 14 11.18 -50.65 9.34
C SER A 14 10.99 -49.14 9.59
N TRP A 15 10.08 -48.74 10.49
CA TRP A 15 9.81 -47.33 10.77
C TRP A 15 11.06 -46.56 11.23
N GLY A 16 11.92 -47.18 12.05
CA GLY A 16 13.16 -46.56 12.50
C GLY A 16 14.09 -46.19 11.34
N TYR A 17 14.35 -47.12 10.42
CA TYR A 17 15.14 -46.85 9.23
C TYR A 17 14.53 -45.75 8.35
N CYS A 18 13.21 -45.77 8.18
CA CYS A 18 12.47 -44.73 7.46
C CYS A 18 12.66 -43.34 8.09
N TYR A 19 12.51 -43.23 9.42
CA TYR A 19 12.67 -41.99 10.16
C TYR A 19 14.10 -41.42 10.05
N TYR A 20 15.12 -42.24 10.30
CA TYR A 20 16.51 -41.77 10.23
C TYR A 20 16.93 -41.36 8.82
N LYS A 21 16.52 -42.10 7.79
CA LYS A 21 16.78 -41.74 6.39
C LYS A 21 16.09 -40.41 6.01
N LEU A 22 14.87 -40.19 6.48
CA LEU A 22 14.14 -38.95 6.25
C LEU A 22 14.77 -37.76 6.98
N GLN A 23 15.23 -37.96 8.22
CA GLN A 23 15.89 -36.93 9.02
C GLN A 23 17.19 -36.47 8.36
N ASP A 24 18.01 -37.39 7.84
CA ASP A 24 19.24 -37.07 7.10
C ASP A 24 18.94 -36.24 5.84
N ALA A 25 17.93 -36.66 5.07
CA ALA A 25 17.51 -35.92 3.89
C ALA A 25 16.93 -34.53 4.23
N PHE A 26 16.25 -34.39 5.37
CA PHE A 26 15.70 -33.11 5.85
C PHE A 26 16.81 -32.15 6.26
N SER A 27 17.78 -32.63 7.04
CA SER A 27 18.94 -31.83 7.47
C SER A 27 19.81 -31.38 6.29
N SER A 28 19.89 -32.18 5.22
CA SER A 28 20.61 -31.85 3.99
C SER A 28 19.80 -31.02 2.96
N ASP A 29 18.61 -30.53 3.33
CA ASP A 29 17.64 -29.82 2.46
C ASP A 29 17.29 -30.55 1.14
N ARG A 30 17.44 -31.88 1.09
CA ARG A 30 17.09 -32.67 -0.11
C ARG A 30 15.58 -32.73 -0.35
N LEU A 31 14.78 -32.47 0.69
CA LEU A 31 13.32 -32.36 0.60
C LEU A 31 12.85 -31.00 0.08
N GLY A 32 13.71 -29.98 0.06
CA GLY A 32 13.38 -28.62 -0.39
C GLY A 32 12.32 -27.92 0.45
N CYS A 33 12.06 -28.36 1.68
CA CYS A 33 11.02 -27.79 2.54
C CYS A 33 11.30 -26.31 2.84
N PHE A 34 12.58 -25.94 3.03
CA PHE A 34 12.99 -24.57 3.34
C PHE A 34 12.80 -23.61 2.15
N THR A 35 12.79 -24.13 0.91
CA THR A 35 12.50 -23.32 -0.28
C THR A 35 11.00 -23.13 -0.52
N LYS A 36 10.18 -24.10 -0.11
CA LYS A 36 8.71 -24.04 -0.25
C LYS A 36 8.06 -23.21 0.85
N CYS A 37 8.57 -23.29 2.07
CA CYS A 37 8.05 -22.56 3.21
C CYS A 37 8.64 -21.14 3.27
N ARG A 38 7.81 -20.12 3.01
CA ARG A 38 8.22 -18.71 3.16
C ARG A 38 8.28 -18.32 4.63
N LYS A 39 9.19 -17.39 4.95
CA LYS A 39 9.27 -16.82 6.30
C LYS A 39 8.02 -15.96 6.59
N PRO A 40 7.45 -16.03 7.80
CA PRO A 40 6.34 -15.17 8.20
C PRO A 40 6.80 -13.71 8.36
N CYS A 41 5.94 -12.76 7.98
CA CYS A 41 6.25 -11.32 8.08
C CYS A 41 6.11 -10.77 9.51
N SER A 42 5.31 -11.42 10.36
CA SER A 42 5.11 -11.04 11.75
C SER A 42 5.68 -12.12 12.65
N VAL A 43 6.73 -11.77 13.39
CA VAL A 43 7.42 -12.67 14.32
C VAL A 43 7.64 -11.94 15.64
N THR A 44 7.20 -12.57 16.72
CA THR A 44 7.47 -12.13 18.09
C THR A 44 8.51 -13.07 18.71
N GLY A 45 9.70 -12.52 19.00
CA GLY A 45 10.79 -13.23 19.67
C GLY A 45 10.97 -12.74 21.10
N TYR A 46 11.12 -13.66 22.04
CA TYR A 46 11.44 -13.35 23.44
C TYR A 46 12.92 -13.63 23.71
N GLN A 47 13.65 -12.61 24.15
CA GLN A 47 15.02 -12.77 24.63
C GLN A 47 14.98 -13.22 26.09
N LEU A 48 15.53 -14.40 26.37
CA LEU A 48 15.53 -14.98 27.70
C LEU A 48 16.86 -14.67 28.41
N SER A 49 16.77 -14.25 29.66
CA SER A 49 17.92 -14.11 30.55
C SER A 49 17.58 -14.79 31.87
N ALA A 50 18.40 -15.77 32.26
CA ALA A 50 18.17 -16.58 33.46
C ALA A 50 19.14 -16.17 34.58
N GLY A 51 18.60 -16.04 35.79
CA GLY A 51 19.38 -15.92 37.02
C GLY A 51 19.04 -17.08 37.94
N TYR A 52 20.06 -17.73 38.49
CA TYR A 52 19.90 -18.88 39.38
C TYR A 52 20.31 -18.52 40.80
N SER A 53 19.50 -18.91 41.77
CA SER A 53 19.82 -18.76 43.18
C SER A 53 19.34 -19.97 43.97
N ARG A 54 20.01 -20.25 45.09
CA ARG A 54 19.61 -21.33 45.98
C ARG A 54 18.32 -20.93 46.71
N TRP A 55 17.27 -21.70 46.48
CA TRP A 55 16.00 -21.58 47.18
C TRP A 55 15.53 -22.98 47.60
N PRO A 56 14.98 -23.16 48.82
CA PRO A 56 14.85 -22.20 49.91
C PRO A 56 16.18 -21.92 50.64
N SER A 57 16.21 -20.90 51.50
CA SER A 57 17.36 -20.65 52.38
C SER A 57 17.47 -21.73 53.46
N VAL A 58 18.66 -21.94 54.04
CA VAL A 58 18.87 -22.95 55.10
C VAL A 58 17.93 -22.74 56.29
N THR A 59 17.64 -21.48 56.63
CA THR A 59 16.73 -21.12 57.73
C THR A 59 15.25 -21.32 57.42
N SER A 60 14.84 -21.20 56.15
CA SER A 60 13.43 -21.34 55.74
C SER A 60 13.09 -22.73 55.22
N GLN A 61 14.10 -23.57 54.97
CA GLN A 61 13.95 -24.87 54.33
C GLN A 61 12.94 -25.77 55.05
N ASP A 62 13.05 -25.90 56.38
CA ASP A 62 12.20 -26.82 57.16
C ASP A 62 10.73 -26.38 57.16
N TRP A 63 10.47 -25.07 57.28
CA TRP A 63 9.12 -24.53 57.23
C TRP A 63 8.52 -24.65 55.82
N VAL A 64 9.27 -24.29 54.78
CA VAL A 64 8.82 -24.38 53.38
C VAL A 64 8.48 -25.82 53.01
N PHE A 65 9.33 -26.79 53.37
CA PHE A 65 9.07 -28.20 53.08
C PHE A 65 7.89 -28.76 53.88
N ARG A 66 7.72 -28.36 55.15
CA ARG A 66 6.55 -28.74 55.93
C ARG A 66 5.26 -28.20 55.29
N MET A 67 5.23 -26.93 54.91
CA MET A 67 4.05 -26.32 54.29
C MET A 67 3.71 -26.97 52.93
N LEU A 68 4.72 -27.19 52.09
CA LEU A 68 4.54 -27.87 50.80
C LEU A 68 4.06 -29.31 50.97
N SER A 69 4.57 -30.04 51.97
CA SER A 69 4.15 -31.42 52.26
C SER A 69 2.69 -31.49 52.71
N GLN A 70 2.23 -30.51 53.49
CA GLN A 70 0.86 -30.43 53.97
C GLN A 70 -0.13 -30.04 52.87
N GLN A 71 0.25 -29.15 51.98
CA GLN A 71 -0.65 -28.70 50.89
C GLN A 71 -0.77 -29.71 49.76
N ASN A 72 0.34 -30.34 49.36
CA ASN A 72 0.40 -31.19 48.16
C ASN A 72 0.55 -32.68 48.47
N ASN A 73 0.48 -33.09 49.75
CA ASN A 73 0.79 -34.46 50.21
C ASN A 73 2.16 -34.97 49.71
N TYR A 74 3.13 -34.06 49.57
CA TYR A 74 4.44 -34.38 49.02
C TYR A 74 5.44 -34.69 50.14
N THR A 75 5.81 -35.96 50.29
CA THR A 75 6.74 -36.39 51.35
C THR A 75 8.19 -36.17 50.93
N ILE A 76 8.79 -35.07 51.40
CA ILE A 76 10.19 -34.72 51.13
C ILE A 76 11.08 -35.53 52.09
N ASN A 77 11.32 -36.79 51.77
CA ASN A 77 12.08 -37.73 52.61
C ASN A 77 13.61 -37.61 52.46
N ASN A 78 14.11 -36.80 51.53
CA ASN A 78 15.54 -36.67 51.29
C ASN A 78 15.96 -35.20 51.21
N LYS A 79 17.14 -34.87 51.78
CA LYS A 79 17.84 -33.58 51.68
C LYS A 79 18.16 -33.13 50.23
N ARG A 80 17.60 -33.77 49.21
CA ARG A 80 17.83 -33.43 47.79
C ARG A 80 16.80 -32.40 47.34
N ASN A 81 17.30 -31.40 46.60
CA ASN A 81 16.56 -30.28 46.03
C ASN A 81 15.57 -30.76 44.94
N GLY A 82 14.47 -31.40 45.33
CA GLY A 82 13.39 -31.80 44.41
C GLY A 82 12.38 -30.69 44.12
N VAL A 83 12.55 -29.51 44.72
CA VAL A 83 11.66 -28.36 44.55
C VAL A 83 12.44 -27.22 43.91
N ALA A 84 11.87 -26.63 42.87
CA ALA A 84 12.42 -25.46 42.18
C ALA A 84 11.36 -24.37 42.10
N LYS A 85 11.78 -23.11 42.28
CA LYS A 85 10.94 -21.93 42.11
C LYS A 85 11.33 -21.22 40.80
N LEU A 86 10.39 -21.13 39.87
CA LEU A 86 10.56 -20.40 38.61
C LEU A 86 9.81 -19.07 38.68
N ASN A 87 10.54 -17.96 38.52
CA ASN A 87 9.95 -16.63 38.42
C ASN A 87 10.11 -16.11 36.98
N ILE A 88 9.01 -15.85 36.29
CA ILE A 88 9.01 -15.26 34.94
C ILE A 88 8.58 -13.80 35.08
N PHE A 89 9.45 -12.88 34.67
CA PHE A 89 9.18 -11.45 34.74
C PHE A 89 9.78 -10.71 33.55
N PHE A 90 9.20 -9.57 33.19
CA PHE A 90 9.77 -8.66 32.20
C PHE A 90 10.84 -7.79 32.86
N LYS A 91 12.01 -7.71 32.23
CA LYS A 91 13.10 -6.85 32.70
C LYS A 91 12.70 -5.37 32.69
N GLU A 92 11.97 -4.96 31.65
CA GLU A 92 11.50 -3.58 31.44
C GLU A 92 10.08 -3.61 30.86
N LEU A 93 9.29 -2.56 31.08
CA LEU A 93 7.94 -2.39 30.53
C LEU A 93 7.93 -1.95 29.05
N LYS A 94 9.10 -1.94 28.40
CA LYS A 94 9.25 -1.56 27.00
C LYS A 94 9.63 -2.79 26.18
N TYR A 95 9.03 -2.90 25.00
CA TYR A 95 9.36 -3.93 24.01
C TYR A 95 10.05 -3.26 22.81
N LYS A 96 10.98 -3.97 22.18
CA LYS A 96 11.65 -3.51 20.97
C LYS A 96 10.85 -3.96 19.75
N THR A 97 10.38 -3.03 18.94
CA THR A 97 9.79 -3.30 17.63
C THR A 97 10.82 -3.06 16.53
N ASN A 98 10.86 -3.95 15.54
CA ASN A 98 11.63 -3.73 14.31
C ASN A 98 10.64 -3.83 13.16
N SER A 99 10.42 -2.74 12.45
CA SER A 99 9.54 -2.66 11.29
C SER A 99 10.37 -2.39 10.04
N GLU A 100 10.12 -3.16 8.98
CA GLU A 100 10.69 -2.91 7.66
C GLU A 100 9.70 -2.08 6.83
N SER A 101 10.14 -0.92 6.37
CA SER A 101 9.35 0.01 5.56
C SER A 101 10.05 0.22 4.21
N PRO A 102 9.28 0.39 3.11
CA PRO A 102 9.87 0.63 1.79
C PRO A 102 10.67 1.94 1.79
N SER A 103 11.80 1.97 1.07
CA SER A 103 12.65 3.17 0.96
C SER A 103 12.01 4.30 0.18
N VAL A 104 11.09 3.98 -0.74
CA VAL A 104 10.35 4.96 -1.54
C VAL A 104 8.87 4.62 -1.48
N THR A 105 8.06 5.59 -1.05
CA THR A 105 6.60 5.44 -1.02
C THR A 105 6.00 5.68 -2.39
N MET A 106 4.79 5.18 -2.63
CA MET A 106 4.08 5.41 -3.90
C MET A 106 3.85 6.90 -4.18
N VAL A 107 3.64 7.71 -3.13
CA VAL A 107 3.50 9.17 -3.24
C VAL A 107 4.81 9.80 -3.72
N THR A 108 5.94 9.38 -3.14
CA THR A 108 7.27 9.86 -3.56
C THR A 108 7.60 9.44 -4.99
N LEU A 109 7.24 8.21 -5.40
CA LEU A 109 7.43 7.75 -6.78
C LEU A 109 6.64 8.61 -7.78
N LEU A 110 5.37 8.86 -7.51
CA LEU A 110 4.51 9.68 -8.38
C LEU A 110 4.98 11.13 -8.43
N SER A 111 5.41 11.68 -7.30
CA SER A 111 5.97 13.02 -7.23
C SER A 111 7.26 13.14 -8.04
N ASN A 112 8.18 12.17 -7.91
CA ASN A 112 9.42 12.14 -8.67
C ASN A 112 9.18 11.98 -10.17
N LEU A 113 8.26 11.10 -10.57
CA LEU A 113 7.85 10.95 -11.97
C LEU A 113 7.28 12.26 -12.51
N GLY A 114 6.29 12.84 -11.84
CA GLY A 114 5.67 14.10 -12.27
C GLY A 114 6.67 15.26 -12.35
N SER A 115 7.60 15.35 -11.39
CA SER A 115 8.66 16.36 -11.38
C SER A 115 9.60 16.21 -12.58
N GLN A 116 10.08 14.99 -12.86
CA GLN A 116 10.93 14.74 -14.02
C GLN A 116 10.17 15.02 -15.33
N TRP A 117 8.94 14.52 -15.46
CA TRP A 117 8.10 14.76 -16.65
C TRP A 117 7.87 16.25 -16.93
N SER A 118 7.51 17.01 -15.88
CA SER A 118 7.30 18.45 -15.99
C SER A 118 8.59 19.20 -16.35
N LEU A 119 9.73 18.80 -15.79
CA LEU A 119 11.01 19.43 -16.08
C LEU A 119 11.47 19.22 -17.53
N TRP A 120 11.32 18.00 -18.08
CA TRP A 120 11.76 17.69 -19.44
C TRP A 120 10.77 18.16 -20.52
N PHE A 121 9.47 17.97 -20.31
CA PHE A 121 8.44 18.23 -21.32
C PHE A 121 7.63 19.51 -21.07
N GLY A 122 7.82 20.19 -19.93
CA GLY A 122 7.06 21.39 -19.57
C GLY A 122 5.56 21.14 -19.44
N SER A 123 5.17 19.90 -19.14
CA SER A 123 3.80 19.41 -19.30
C SER A 123 3.34 18.61 -18.08
N SER A 124 2.02 18.50 -17.92
CA SER A 124 1.37 17.77 -16.82
C SER A 124 0.48 16.65 -17.34
N VAL A 125 -0.05 15.82 -16.43
CA VAL A 125 -0.99 14.73 -16.78
C VAL A 125 -2.22 15.27 -17.51
N LEU A 126 -2.73 16.44 -17.12
CA LEU A 126 -3.88 17.07 -17.79
C LEU A 126 -3.58 17.39 -19.26
N SER A 127 -2.40 17.94 -19.52
CA SER A 127 -1.97 18.28 -20.89
C SER A 127 -1.78 17.03 -21.78
N VAL A 128 -1.37 15.89 -21.20
CA VAL A 128 -1.30 14.61 -21.92
C VAL A 128 -2.70 14.10 -22.27
N VAL A 129 -3.66 14.23 -21.34
CA VAL A 129 -5.07 13.87 -21.60
C VAL A 129 -5.66 14.74 -22.70
N GLU A 130 -5.44 16.05 -22.65
CA GLU A 130 -5.90 17.00 -23.67
C GLU A 130 -5.32 16.65 -25.06
N MET A 131 -4.03 16.31 -25.14
CA MET A 131 -3.42 15.86 -26.40
C MET A 131 -4.05 14.54 -26.89
N ALA A 132 -4.36 13.62 -26.00
CA ALA A 132 -5.02 12.36 -26.35
C ALA A 132 -6.44 12.57 -26.88
N GLU A 133 -7.21 13.48 -26.26
CA GLU A 133 -8.54 13.89 -26.74
C GLU A 133 -8.45 14.52 -28.14
N LEU A 134 -7.52 15.45 -28.34
CA LEU A 134 -7.30 16.08 -29.64
C LEU A 134 -6.95 15.05 -30.72
N VAL A 135 -6.06 14.10 -30.42
CA VAL A 135 -5.69 13.03 -31.35
C VAL A 135 -6.90 12.14 -31.67
N PHE A 136 -7.71 11.80 -30.67
CA PHE A 136 -8.91 11.00 -30.87
C PHE A 136 -9.93 11.73 -31.75
N ASP A 137 -10.19 13.01 -31.48
CA ASP A 137 -11.11 13.83 -32.28
C ASP A 137 -10.63 13.97 -33.73
N LEU A 138 -9.33 14.21 -33.93
CA LEU A 138 -8.73 14.25 -35.27
C LEU A 138 -8.87 12.90 -35.99
N LEU A 139 -8.68 11.78 -35.29
CA LEU A 139 -8.87 10.44 -35.86
C LEU A 139 -10.33 10.21 -36.26
N VAL A 140 -11.30 10.59 -35.42
CA VAL A 140 -12.73 10.46 -35.74
C VAL A 140 -13.11 11.31 -36.95
N ILE A 141 -12.68 12.59 -36.97
CA ILE A 141 -12.98 13.51 -38.09
C ILE A 141 -12.32 13.01 -39.38
N THR A 142 -11.06 12.58 -39.34
CA THR A 142 -10.36 12.06 -40.52
C THR A 142 -11.02 10.79 -41.06
N VAL A 143 -11.43 9.86 -40.20
CA VAL A 143 -12.20 8.66 -40.60
C VAL A 143 -13.54 9.04 -41.19
N LEU A 144 -14.31 9.93 -40.55
CA LEU A 144 -15.59 10.41 -41.08
C LEU A 144 -15.43 11.10 -42.45
N MET A 145 -14.40 11.92 -42.62
CA MET A 145 -14.10 12.58 -43.89
C MET A 145 -13.66 11.57 -44.96
N LEU A 146 -12.87 10.55 -44.61
CA LEU A 146 -12.53 9.44 -45.52
C LEU A 146 -13.78 8.66 -45.93
N LEU A 147 -14.65 8.30 -44.99
CA LEU A 147 -15.91 7.60 -45.26
C LEU A 147 -16.84 8.43 -46.14
N ARG A 148 -16.93 9.74 -45.92
CA ARG A 148 -17.69 10.67 -46.78
C ARG A 148 -17.09 10.74 -48.19
N ARG A 149 -15.76 10.84 -48.32
CA ARG A 149 -15.09 10.82 -49.63
C ARG A 149 -15.29 9.48 -50.36
N LEU A 150 -15.19 8.35 -49.66
CA LEU A 150 -15.41 7.02 -50.23
C LEU A 150 -16.87 6.83 -50.64
N ARG A 151 -17.84 7.27 -49.83
CA ARG A 151 -19.26 7.27 -50.20
C ARG A 151 -19.54 8.17 -51.41
N SER A 152 -18.96 9.37 -51.47
CA SER A 152 -19.10 10.27 -52.62
C SER A 152 -18.51 9.68 -53.91
N ARG A 153 -17.38 8.97 -53.81
CA ARG A 153 -16.80 8.21 -54.94
C ARG A 153 -17.64 7.00 -55.34
N TYR A 154 -18.33 6.36 -54.40
CA TYR A 154 -19.25 5.24 -54.66
C TYR A 154 -20.61 5.71 -55.23
N TRP A 155 -21.04 6.94 -54.92
CA TRP A 155 -22.28 7.56 -55.44
C TRP A 155 -22.14 8.34 -56.75
N SER A 156 -21.12 8.04 -57.56
CA SER A 156 -21.15 8.33 -59.00
C SER A 156 -21.36 7.06 -59.83
N PRO A 157 -22.58 6.50 -59.91
CA PRO A 157 -22.97 5.73 -61.08
C PRO A 157 -23.26 6.71 -62.22
N GLY A 158 -22.34 6.81 -63.17
CA GLY A 158 -22.58 7.50 -64.43
C GLY A 158 -23.56 6.73 -65.32
N ARG A 159 -24.44 7.52 -65.97
CA ARG A 159 -25.03 7.34 -67.32
C ARG A 159 -26.40 6.64 -67.45
N GLY A 160 -27.43 7.45 -67.72
CA GLY A 160 -28.59 7.07 -68.52
C GLY A 160 -29.69 8.13 -68.59
N GLY A 161 -29.86 8.79 -69.75
CA GLY A 161 -31.12 9.49 -70.08
C GLY A 161 -31.00 10.87 -70.71
N ARG A 162 -30.91 10.91 -72.04
CA ARG A 162 -31.24 12.08 -72.90
C ARG A 162 -32.68 12.55 -72.65
N GLY A 163 -32.91 13.86 -72.72
CA GLY A 163 -34.24 14.44 -72.87
C GLY A 163 -34.18 15.96 -72.99
N ALA A 164 -34.00 16.46 -74.21
CA ALA A 164 -34.11 17.87 -74.54
C ALA A 164 -35.58 18.34 -74.46
N ARG A 165 -35.83 19.53 -73.90
CA ARG A 165 -36.73 20.53 -74.51
C ARG A 165 -36.57 21.92 -73.86
N GLU A 166 -36.27 22.91 -74.71
CA GLU A 166 -36.47 24.35 -74.51
C GLU A 166 -37.89 24.71 -74.04
N VAL A 167 -38.05 25.82 -73.30
CA VAL A 167 -38.64 27.09 -73.78
C VAL A 167 -38.44 28.19 -72.73
N ALA A 168 -38.14 29.39 -73.24
CA ALA A 168 -37.97 30.71 -72.61
C ALA A 168 -39.03 31.08 -71.54
N SER A 169 -38.79 31.97 -70.58
CA SER A 169 -38.77 33.43 -70.80
C SER A 169 -38.32 34.20 -69.55
N THR A 170 -37.39 35.14 -69.72
CA THR A 170 -37.21 36.38 -68.94
C THR A 170 -38.32 37.40 -69.29
N PRO A 171 -38.58 38.53 -68.57
CA PRO A 171 -37.59 39.32 -67.81
C PRO A 171 -38.06 40.09 -66.54
N ALA A 172 -37.04 40.59 -65.83
CA ALA A 172 -36.86 41.90 -65.15
C ALA A 172 -37.96 42.54 -64.28
N SER A 173 -37.60 42.90 -63.04
CA SER A 173 -37.52 44.29 -62.53
C SER A 173 -37.15 44.33 -61.02
N SER A 174 -36.09 45.04 -60.65
CA SER A 174 -36.08 46.31 -59.89
C SER A 174 -36.11 46.20 -58.36
N VAL A 175 -34.95 46.48 -57.74
CA VAL A 175 -34.78 47.17 -56.42
C VAL A 175 -35.12 48.67 -56.66
N PRO A 176 -35.37 49.59 -55.68
CA PRO A 176 -34.93 49.58 -54.27
C PRO A 176 -35.85 50.33 -53.25
N SER A 177 -35.26 50.76 -52.12
CA SER A 177 -35.66 51.86 -51.20
C SER A 177 -36.60 51.46 -50.05
N HIS A 178 -36.59 52.01 -48.84
CA HIS A 178 -35.71 52.81 -47.97
C HIS A 178 -36.55 53.09 -46.69
N PHE A 179 -35.91 53.42 -45.56
CA PHE A 179 -36.45 54.22 -44.42
C PHE A 179 -37.37 53.60 -43.32
N CYS A 180 -36.87 53.72 -42.07
CA CYS A 180 -37.49 53.62 -40.73
C CYS A 180 -38.56 54.74 -40.48
N PRO A 181 -39.36 54.83 -39.36
CA PRO A 181 -39.03 54.54 -37.95
C PRO A 181 -40.16 54.09 -36.96
N HIS A 182 -39.76 53.95 -35.68
CA HIS A 182 -40.47 53.75 -34.40
C HIS A 182 -41.90 54.31 -34.23
N ALA A 183 -42.71 53.66 -33.35
CA ALA A 183 -43.10 54.20 -32.02
C ALA A 183 -44.03 53.27 -31.16
N THR A 184 -43.76 53.28 -29.84
CA THR A 184 -44.67 53.17 -28.65
C THR A 184 -45.43 51.88 -28.26
N SER A 185 -44.89 51.16 -27.25
CA SER A 185 -45.34 51.02 -25.82
C SER A 185 -46.84 51.15 -25.46
N PRO A 186 -47.38 50.55 -24.34
CA PRO A 186 -46.73 50.56 -23.00
C PRO A 186 -47.00 49.41 -21.98
N SER A 187 -46.21 49.48 -20.90
CA SER A 187 -46.46 49.15 -19.47
C SER A 187 -46.74 47.68 -19.09
N SER A 188 -46.01 47.06 -18.17
CA SER A 188 -45.87 47.50 -16.77
C SER A 188 -44.67 46.85 -16.04
N SER A 189 -44.07 47.64 -15.15
CA SER A 189 -43.18 47.29 -14.02
C SER A 189 -43.83 47.89 -12.75
N PRO A 190 -43.30 47.88 -11.50
CA PRO A 190 -42.04 47.36 -10.90
C PRO A 190 -42.35 46.67 -9.51
N PRO A 191 -41.50 46.61 -8.43
CA PRO A 191 -40.12 47.10 -8.23
C PRO A 191 -39.12 46.15 -7.51
N GLY A 192 -37.82 46.54 -7.59
CA GLY A 192 -36.72 46.12 -6.69
C GLY A 192 -36.76 46.84 -5.33
N PRO A 193 -35.65 46.98 -4.55
CA PRO A 193 -34.35 47.44 -5.05
C PRO A 193 -33.05 46.94 -4.33
N ALA A 194 -31.91 47.36 -4.91
CA ALA A 194 -30.68 47.86 -4.26
C ALA A 194 -29.49 46.91 -3.92
N THR A 195 -28.45 47.03 -4.77
CA THR A 195 -27.07 47.48 -4.44
C THR A 195 -25.98 46.47 -3.99
N PHE A 196 -24.96 46.36 -4.86
CA PHE A 196 -23.52 45.96 -4.77
C PHE A 196 -22.81 46.10 -3.40
N PRO A 197 -21.63 45.46 -3.11
CA PRO A 197 -20.50 45.25 -4.03
C PRO A 197 -19.64 43.96 -3.87
N ALA A 198 -18.66 43.83 -4.77
CA ALA A 198 -17.64 42.80 -4.87
C ALA A 198 -16.83 42.56 -3.57
N LEU A 199 -16.44 41.30 -3.33
CA LEU A 199 -15.33 40.94 -2.43
C LEU A 199 -14.67 39.63 -2.86
N THR A 200 -13.43 39.78 -3.31
CA THR A 200 -12.32 38.81 -3.31
C THR A 200 -12.22 38.05 -1.99
N ALA A 201 -12.10 36.73 -2.06
CA ALA A 201 -11.80 35.86 -0.92
C ALA A 201 -10.32 35.38 -0.96
N PRO A 202 -9.60 35.37 0.19
CA PRO A 202 -8.19 34.99 0.29
C PRO A 202 -7.97 33.46 0.45
N PRO A 203 -6.74 32.95 0.23
CA PRO A 203 -6.42 31.52 0.34
C PRO A 203 -6.19 31.05 1.80
N PRO A 204 -6.41 29.75 2.09
CA PRO A 204 -6.21 29.19 3.43
C PRO A 204 -4.74 28.98 3.80
N SER A 205 -4.45 29.18 5.08
CA SER A 205 -3.14 29.07 5.72
C SER A 205 -2.69 27.61 5.94
N TYR A 206 -1.45 27.32 5.59
CA TYR A 206 -0.74 26.13 6.07
C TYR A 206 0.13 26.50 7.27
N ALA A 207 0.10 25.67 8.32
CA ALA A 207 0.91 25.83 9.52
C ALA A 207 2.39 25.53 9.21
N SER A 208 3.25 26.51 9.45
CA SER A 208 4.70 26.36 9.46
C SER A 208 5.13 25.55 10.68
N LEU A 209 5.91 24.49 10.47
CA LEU A 209 6.64 23.81 11.54
C LEU A 209 7.99 24.52 11.74
N ASP A 210 8.19 25.09 12.92
CA ASP A 210 9.49 25.58 13.38
C ASP A 210 10.50 24.42 13.48
N PRO A 211 11.79 24.62 13.10
CA PRO A 211 12.83 23.64 13.36
C PRO A 211 13.37 23.80 14.79
N CYS A 212 13.25 22.75 15.61
CA CYS A 212 14.09 22.59 16.82
C CYS A 212 15.33 21.74 16.51
N PRO A 213 16.51 22.08 17.08
CA PRO A 213 17.81 21.58 16.64
C PRO A 213 18.17 20.18 17.16
N SER A 214 19.15 19.58 16.47
CA SER A 214 19.74 18.25 16.61
C SER A 214 20.33 17.96 18.00
N PRO A 215 20.38 16.70 18.46
CA PRO A 215 21.32 16.28 19.49
C PRO A 215 22.68 15.95 18.87
N SER A 216 23.67 16.72 19.29
CA SER A 216 25.10 16.56 19.07
C SER A 216 25.61 15.19 19.49
N SER A 217 26.58 14.73 18.71
CA SER A 217 27.55 13.68 18.98
C SER A 217 27.98 13.55 20.45
N LEU A 218 27.93 12.34 20.99
CA LEU A 218 28.88 11.89 21.99
C LEU A 218 29.31 10.46 21.68
N VAL A 219 30.38 10.41 20.90
CA VAL A 219 31.36 9.33 20.87
C VAL A 219 31.93 9.18 22.29
N ARG A 220 31.83 7.98 22.87
CA ARG A 220 32.85 7.48 23.79
C ARG A 220 33.09 6.01 23.55
N THR A 221 34.22 5.76 22.93
CA THR A 221 34.88 4.47 22.68
C THR A 221 35.57 3.94 23.94
N SER A 222 35.65 2.60 24.02
CA SER A 222 36.56 1.75 24.81
C SER A 222 36.33 1.71 26.34
N ALA A 223 36.50 0.60 27.06
CA ALA A 223 37.42 -0.52 26.81
C ALA A 223 36.92 -1.85 27.39
N SER A 224 37.41 -2.93 26.76
CA SER A 224 37.40 -4.32 27.18
C SER A 224 38.22 -4.55 28.46
N ALA A 225 37.75 -5.44 29.35
CA ALA A 225 38.62 -6.29 30.15
C ALA A 225 37.85 -7.54 30.62
N CYS A 226 38.15 -8.67 29.98
CA CYS A 226 37.88 -9.99 30.53
C CYS A 226 38.88 -10.27 31.64
N THR A 227 38.44 -10.78 32.79
CA THR A 227 39.29 -11.58 33.66
C THR A 227 38.51 -12.80 34.17
N LEU A 228 39.07 -13.94 33.81
CA LEU A 228 38.77 -15.29 34.24
C LEU A 228 39.38 -15.46 35.64
N GLY A 229 38.64 -16.04 36.59
CA GLY A 229 39.13 -16.32 37.92
C GLY A 229 38.27 -17.33 38.65
N GLU A 230 38.65 -18.60 38.52
CA GLU A 230 38.50 -19.68 39.51
C GLU A 230 39.92 -20.26 39.71
N PRO A 231 40.22 -21.02 40.78
CA PRO A 231 39.32 -21.76 41.67
C PRO A 231 39.00 -21.08 43.01
#